data_AF-A0A923BF08-F1
#
_entry.id   AF-A0A923BF08-F1
#
_cell.length_a   1.000
_cell.length_b   1.000
_cell.length_c   1.000
_cell.angle_alpha   90.00
_cell.angle_beta   90.00
_cell.angle_gamma   90.00
#
_symmetry.space_group_name_H-M   'P 1'
#
loop_
_entity.id
_entity.type
_entity.pdbx_description
1 polymer ?
#
loop_
_entity_poly.entity_id
_entity_poly.type
_entity_poly.pdbx_seq_one_letter_code
_entity_poly.pdbx_strand_id
1 'polypeptide(L)'
;MSVIWSANVSHVALSSVARFASDGPEHCIVRREDGVYADPAALGTTLVAALDNLLRAGNYLAGLDYPVLIKALYGHGPALPVDATGRVQVRIAADIRPFTPARQALYRSVKITDGQAEYYFEPVVEPDPDGGERPTVLDADEFVADMWVKGIRFGADVAAIAEAIGTGAAGRCVVARRLSPVDGDAARVEEVTSELHRSDAPLELANGKLDLMSFQNRFPQVRMGTRLLRKVPRTAGSPGFELTGIPLPAEVGKDLDLAAYAAEGTGVDVVPAGEFLIARRDGFLNVDPKSNRIAISDKIVSRDGVSARTTGNLNLSGDYEEFGEVQEQRTIEGDSITVHADVYGHVLSRGGAIRLERNLVGGSARNMNGGVRVLGVASSATIQAARGDVVLGRAENCVVSGARIRIDTAINCEIMGDDVEVTHAEGSAIAGRR
;
A
#
# COMPACT_ATOMS: atom_id res chain seq x y z
N MET A 1 -65.90 -6.15 -54.05
CA MET A 1 -66.15 -4.84 -53.41
C MET A 1 -65.20 -4.70 -52.23
N SER A 2 -64.35 -3.67 -52.23
CA SER A 2 -63.54 -3.08 -51.15
C SER A 2 -62.10 -2.88 -51.63
N VAL A 3 -61.88 -1.82 -52.42
CA VAL A 3 -61.29 -0.52 -52.03
C VAL A 3 -59.78 -0.62 -51.74
N ILE A 4 -59.03 -0.12 -52.73
CA ILE A 4 -57.60 0.17 -52.72
C ILE A 4 -57.39 1.46 -51.93
N TRP A 5 -56.48 1.46 -50.97
CA TRP A 5 -55.92 2.69 -50.39
C TRP A 5 -54.42 2.74 -50.69
N SER A 6 -54.06 3.72 -51.52
CA SER A 6 -52.69 4.15 -51.77
C SER A 6 -52.20 4.97 -50.58
N ALA A 7 -51.04 4.64 -50.04
CA ALA A 7 -50.25 5.56 -49.22
C ALA A 7 -48.88 5.71 -49.87
N ASN A 8 -48.73 6.84 -50.57
CA ASN A 8 -47.47 7.35 -51.07
C ASN A 8 -46.66 7.82 -49.85
N VAL A 9 -45.59 7.13 -49.49
CA VAL A 9 -44.61 7.63 -48.52
C VAL A 9 -43.30 7.83 -49.25
N SER A 10 -42.99 9.10 -49.41
CA SER A 10 -41.78 9.66 -49.98
C SER A 10 -40.54 9.03 -49.34
N HIS A 11 -39.71 8.38 -50.16
CA HIS A 11 -38.35 8.01 -49.79
C HIS A 11 -37.53 9.30 -49.56
N VAL A 12 -37.37 9.70 -48.30
CA VAL A 12 -36.27 10.60 -47.91
C VAL A 12 -35.05 9.70 -47.73
N ALA A 13 -34.18 9.72 -48.74
CA ALA A 13 -32.86 9.12 -48.65
C ALA A 13 -32.03 9.91 -47.62
N LEU A 14 -31.79 9.33 -46.46
CA LEU A 14 -30.72 9.76 -45.55
C LEU A 14 -29.39 9.33 -46.18
N SER A 15 -28.72 10.29 -46.83
CA SER A 15 -27.46 10.08 -47.53
C SER A 15 -26.26 10.05 -46.57
N SER A 16 -25.49 8.98 -46.73
CA SER A 16 -24.04 8.83 -46.55
C SER A 16 -23.40 9.16 -45.20
N VAL A 17 -23.38 8.16 -44.31
CA VAL A 17 -22.21 7.93 -43.45
C VAL A 17 -21.05 7.55 -44.37
N ALA A 18 -20.17 8.50 -44.70
CA ALA A 18 -18.93 8.19 -45.40
C ALA A 18 -18.16 7.14 -44.57
N ARG A 19 -18.05 5.93 -45.11
CA ARG A 19 -17.26 4.84 -44.53
C ARG A 19 -15.78 5.19 -44.77
N PHE A 20 -14.98 5.07 -43.72
CA PHE A 20 -13.52 5.06 -43.89
C PHE A 20 -13.16 3.88 -44.80
N ALA A 21 -12.50 4.15 -45.92
CA ALA A 21 -11.90 3.11 -46.76
C ALA A 21 -10.52 2.77 -46.16
N SER A 22 -10.23 1.50 -45.87
CA SER A 22 -9.02 1.12 -45.12
C SER A 22 -7.76 1.04 -45.98
N ASP A 23 -7.46 2.08 -46.76
CA ASP A 23 -6.36 2.08 -47.74
C ASP A 23 -5.34 3.19 -47.45
N GLY A 24 -4.68 3.20 -46.28
CA GLY A 24 -3.57 4.12 -45.99
C GLY A 24 -3.91 5.37 -45.16
N PRO A 25 -2.90 6.15 -44.71
CA PRO A 25 -3.07 7.27 -43.78
C PRO A 25 -3.96 8.39 -44.33
N GLU A 26 -3.99 8.61 -45.64
CA GLU A 26 -4.85 9.58 -46.32
C GLU A 26 -6.36 9.33 -46.13
N HIS A 27 -6.76 8.14 -45.68
CA HIS A 27 -8.18 7.79 -45.48
C HIS A 27 -8.65 7.87 -44.03
N CYS A 28 -7.78 8.17 -43.05
CA CYS A 28 -8.20 8.20 -41.65
C CYS A 28 -8.77 9.56 -41.19
N ILE A 29 -8.69 10.61 -42.02
CA ILE A 29 -9.38 11.90 -41.81
C ILE A 29 -10.39 12.07 -42.94
N VAL A 30 -11.67 12.22 -42.59
CA VAL A 30 -12.77 12.38 -43.55
C VAL A 30 -13.53 13.66 -43.27
N ARG A 31 -13.66 14.51 -44.28
CA ARG A 31 -14.57 15.66 -44.28
C ARG A 31 -15.99 15.17 -44.57
N ARG A 32 -16.93 15.55 -43.70
CA ARG A 32 -18.37 15.31 -43.82
C ARG A 32 -19.10 16.66 -43.89
N GLU A 33 -20.42 16.61 -44.06
CA GLU A 33 -21.26 17.82 -44.14
C GLU A 33 -21.26 18.64 -42.84
N ASP A 34 -21.09 17.98 -41.69
CA ASP A 34 -21.19 18.54 -40.35
C ASP A 34 -19.85 18.67 -39.61
N GLY A 35 -18.73 18.27 -40.24
CA GLY A 35 -17.41 18.39 -39.65
C GLY A 35 -16.34 17.50 -40.26
N VAL A 36 -15.16 17.54 -39.67
CA VAL A 36 -14.01 16.71 -39.99
C VAL A 36 -13.85 15.64 -38.92
N TYR A 37 -13.80 14.38 -39.34
CA TYR A 37 -13.77 13.23 -38.45
C TYR A 37 -12.52 12.40 -38.65
N ALA A 38 -11.92 11.96 -37.56
CA ALA A 38 -10.88 10.93 -37.57
C ALA A 38 -11.49 9.53 -37.39
N ASP A 39 -10.86 8.51 -37.99
CA ASP A 39 -11.26 7.11 -37.83
C ASP A 39 -10.90 6.60 -36.43
N PRO A 40 -11.87 6.18 -35.59
CA PRO A 40 -11.59 5.59 -34.28
C PRO A 40 -10.72 4.32 -34.34
N ALA A 41 -10.68 3.63 -35.49
CA ALA A 41 -9.84 2.43 -35.68
C ALA A 41 -8.38 2.75 -36.06
N ALA A 42 -8.08 4.00 -36.45
CA ALA A 42 -6.76 4.41 -36.95
C ALA A 42 -6.18 5.61 -36.18
N LEU A 43 -6.40 5.63 -34.86
CA LEU A 43 -5.87 6.64 -33.94
C LEU A 43 -4.37 6.49 -33.69
N GLY A 44 -3.78 7.44 -32.96
CA GLY A 44 -2.36 7.41 -32.62
C GLY A 44 -1.46 7.76 -33.80
N THR A 45 -0.46 6.91 -34.06
CA THR A 45 0.60 7.16 -35.05
C THR A 45 0.07 7.30 -36.49
N THR A 46 -0.97 6.56 -36.86
CA THR A 46 -1.57 6.66 -38.20
C THR A 46 -2.25 8.02 -38.39
N LEU A 47 -2.98 8.50 -37.38
CA LEU A 47 -3.60 9.83 -37.41
C LEU A 47 -2.56 10.96 -37.40
N VAL A 48 -1.44 10.80 -36.67
CA VAL A 48 -0.31 11.75 -36.73
C VAL A 48 0.21 11.89 -38.17
N ALA A 49 0.41 10.77 -38.87
CA ALA A 49 0.91 10.79 -40.25
C ALA A 49 -0.10 11.44 -41.22
N ALA A 50 -1.39 11.20 -41.02
CA ALA A 50 -2.44 11.82 -41.84
C ALA A 50 -2.53 13.34 -41.62
N LEU A 51 -2.43 13.79 -40.37
CA LEU A 51 -2.37 15.21 -40.05
C LEU A 51 -1.11 15.87 -40.64
N ASP A 52 0.05 15.20 -40.54
CA ASP A 52 1.29 15.65 -41.18
C ASP A 52 1.12 15.84 -42.70
N ASN A 53 0.45 14.90 -43.38
CA ASN A 53 0.17 15.00 -44.81
C ASN A 53 -0.81 16.13 -45.14
N LEU A 54 -1.88 16.29 -44.35
CA LEU A 54 -2.87 17.35 -44.51
C LEU A 54 -2.22 18.74 -44.42
N LEU A 55 -1.40 18.95 -43.39
CA LEU A 55 -0.71 20.22 -43.16
C LEU A 55 0.36 20.49 -44.23
N ARG A 56 1.11 19.46 -44.65
CA ARG A 56 2.11 19.57 -45.73
C ARG A 56 1.47 19.88 -47.10
N ALA A 57 0.24 19.43 -47.33
CA ALA A 57 -0.53 19.78 -48.52
C ALA A 57 -1.03 21.24 -48.50
N GLY A 58 -0.67 22.04 -47.49
CA GLY A 58 -1.06 23.44 -47.38
C GLY A 58 -2.52 23.59 -46.96
N ASN A 59 -3.00 22.75 -46.04
CA ASN A 59 -4.32 22.87 -45.45
C ASN A 59 -4.21 22.97 -43.92
N TYR A 60 -5.26 23.45 -43.26
CA TYR A 60 -5.40 23.44 -41.80
C TYR A 60 -6.83 23.02 -41.40
N LEU A 61 -6.99 22.65 -40.12
CA LEU A 61 -8.25 22.26 -39.51
C LEU A 61 -8.95 23.48 -38.90
N ALA A 62 -10.00 23.98 -39.54
CA ALA A 62 -10.78 25.13 -39.07
C ALA A 62 -11.87 24.70 -38.08
N GLY A 63 -12.10 25.50 -37.04
CA GLY A 63 -12.94 25.17 -35.89
C GLY A 63 -12.42 23.95 -35.14
N LEU A 64 -11.13 23.96 -34.79
CA LEU A 64 -10.43 22.81 -34.20
C LEU A 64 -10.97 22.47 -32.79
N ASP A 65 -11.27 21.19 -32.56
CA ASP A 65 -11.46 20.64 -31.22
C ASP A 65 -10.13 20.06 -30.72
N TYR A 66 -9.32 20.92 -30.12
CA TYR A 66 -7.97 20.57 -29.69
C TYR A 66 -7.93 19.44 -28.64
N PRO A 67 -8.80 19.42 -27.60
CA PRO A 67 -8.87 18.30 -26.68
C PRO A 67 -9.18 16.96 -27.36
N VAL A 68 -10.13 16.93 -28.30
CA VAL A 68 -10.46 15.71 -29.05
C VAL A 68 -9.29 15.29 -29.94
N LEU A 69 -8.63 16.24 -30.61
CA LEU A 69 -7.45 15.95 -31.43
C LEU A 69 -6.31 15.35 -30.59
N ILE A 70 -5.94 15.96 -29.46
CA ILE A 70 -4.87 15.46 -28.59
C ILE A 70 -5.21 14.10 -27.99
N LYS A 71 -6.48 13.86 -27.64
CA LYS A 71 -6.94 12.54 -27.20
C LYS A 71 -6.80 11.49 -28.30
N ALA A 72 -7.15 11.84 -29.53
CA ALA A 72 -7.08 10.98 -30.70
C ALA A 72 -5.62 10.66 -31.11
N LEU A 73 -4.71 11.62 -30.97
CA LEU A 73 -3.30 11.47 -31.33
C LEU A 73 -2.46 10.78 -30.25
N TYR A 74 -2.68 11.11 -28.98
CA TYR A 74 -1.77 10.76 -27.88
C TYR A 74 -2.45 9.99 -26.74
N GLY A 75 -3.76 9.79 -26.80
CA GLY A 75 -4.52 9.15 -25.71
C GLY A 75 -4.66 10.02 -24.45
N HIS A 76 -4.16 11.26 -24.49
CA HIS A 76 -4.18 12.19 -23.36
C HIS A 76 -5.38 13.15 -23.41
N GLY A 77 -5.91 13.52 -22.24
CA GLY A 77 -7.06 14.41 -22.12
C GLY A 77 -8.40 13.68 -21.90
N PRO A 78 -9.53 14.42 -22.01
CA PRO A 78 -10.86 13.92 -21.67
C PRO A 78 -11.26 12.70 -22.53
N ALA A 79 -12.28 11.97 -22.08
CA ALA A 79 -12.83 10.86 -22.85
C ALA A 79 -13.37 11.36 -24.20
N LEU A 80 -13.16 10.57 -25.26
CA LEU A 80 -13.69 10.91 -26.58
C LEU A 80 -15.23 10.92 -26.55
N PRO A 81 -15.88 11.84 -27.27
CA PRO A 81 -17.32 11.86 -27.39
C PRO A 81 -17.88 10.53 -27.91
N VAL A 82 -19.04 10.13 -27.40
CA VAL A 82 -19.80 8.98 -27.90
C VAL A 82 -21.16 9.43 -28.39
N ASP A 83 -21.67 8.75 -29.41
CA ASP A 83 -23.00 9.01 -29.93
C ASP A 83 -24.11 8.32 -29.13
N ALA A 84 -25.37 8.58 -29.53
CA ALA A 84 -26.55 8.00 -28.88
C ALA A 84 -26.58 6.45 -28.90
N THR A 85 -25.76 5.82 -29.74
CA THR A 85 -25.61 4.35 -29.83
C THR A 85 -24.40 3.82 -29.06
N GLY A 86 -23.66 4.70 -28.36
CA GLY A 86 -22.47 4.37 -27.60
C GLY A 86 -21.20 4.22 -28.44
N ARG A 87 -21.21 4.63 -29.71
CA ARG A 87 -20.03 4.55 -30.59
C ARG A 87 -19.18 5.81 -30.44
N VAL A 88 -17.86 5.62 -30.38
CA VAL A 88 -16.89 6.72 -30.31
C VAL A 88 -16.95 7.54 -31.60
N GLN A 89 -17.11 8.86 -31.46
CA GLN A 89 -17.03 9.82 -32.55
C GLN A 89 -15.86 10.78 -32.31
N VAL A 90 -14.96 10.86 -33.29
CA VAL A 90 -13.74 11.69 -33.20
C VAL A 90 -13.86 12.86 -34.17
N ARG A 91 -14.80 13.77 -33.89
CA ARG A 91 -14.93 15.03 -34.66
C ARG A 91 -13.83 15.98 -34.23
N ILE A 92 -12.79 16.12 -35.05
CA ILE A 92 -11.59 16.90 -34.70
C ILE A 92 -11.69 18.37 -35.13
N ALA A 93 -12.54 18.72 -36.10
CA ALA A 93 -12.68 20.09 -36.57
C ALA A 93 -14.04 20.34 -37.25
N ALA A 94 -14.36 21.60 -37.54
CA ALA A 94 -15.53 21.97 -38.33
C ALA A 94 -15.27 21.87 -39.84
N ASP A 95 -14.07 22.22 -40.32
CA ASP A 95 -13.74 22.15 -41.75
C ASP A 95 -12.24 21.98 -42.03
N ILE A 96 -11.87 21.66 -43.27
CA ILE A 96 -10.50 21.73 -43.81
C ILE A 96 -10.42 22.91 -44.78
N ARG A 97 -9.49 23.84 -44.52
CA ARG A 97 -9.30 25.06 -45.31
C ARG A 97 -7.86 25.20 -45.82
N PRO A 98 -7.64 25.91 -46.94
CA PRO A 98 -6.30 26.13 -47.47
C PRO A 98 -5.49 27.05 -46.54
N PHE A 99 -4.28 26.64 -46.21
CA PHE A 99 -3.26 27.42 -45.52
C PHE A 99 -2.23 27.92 -46.54
N THR A 100 -2.51 29.05 -47.19
CA THR A 100 -1.69 29.56 -48.29
C THR A 100 -0.29 29.95 -47.82
N PRO A 101 0.75 29.90 -48.69
CA PRO A 101 2.10 30.35 -48.31
C PRO A 101 2.16 31.80 -47.81
N ALA A 102 1.28 32.67 -48.34
CA ALA A 102 1.17 34.05 -47.90
C ALA A 102 0.70 34.16 -46.44
N ARG A 103 -0.29 33.33 -46.05
CA ARG A 103 -0.75 33.24 -44.65
C ARG A 103 0.30 32.60 -43.75
N GLN A 104 0.94 31.52 -44.18
CA GLN A 104 2.00 30.85 -43.42
C GLN A 104 3.15 31.82 -43.05
N ALA A 105 3.51 32.73 -43.96
CA ALA A 105 4.56 33.72 -43.75
C ALA A 105 4.26 34.72 -42.61
N LEU A 106 3.01 34.85 -42.17
CA LEU A 106 2.61 35.72 -41.06
C LEU A 106 3.02 35.16 -39.70
N TYR A 107 3.20 33.85 -39.59
CA TYR A 107 3.47 33.17 -38.33
C TYR A 107 4.98 33.06 -38.09
N ARG A 108 5.48 33.75 -37.07
CA ARG A 108 6.91 33.84 -36.75
C ARG A 108 7.42 32.62 -35.98
N SER A 109 8.73 32.52 -35.80
CA SER A 109 9.31 31.46 -34.98
C SER A 109 8.95 31.64 -33.49
N VAL A 110 8.79 30.51 -32.82
CA VAL A 110 8.63 30.42 -31.37
C VAL A 110 9.98 30.23 -30.70
N LYS A 111 10.12 30.82 -29.52
CA LYS A 111 11.27 30.56 -28.65
C LYS A 111 10.88 29.45 -27.67
N ILE A 112 11.62 28.34 -27.68
CA ILE A 112 11.42 27.25 -26.73
C ILE A 112 12.44 27.40 -25.59
N THR A 113 11.99 27.40 -24.35
CA THR A 113 12.84 27.45 -23.15
C THR A 113 12.16 26.63 -22.05
N ASP A 114 12.91 25.71 -21.42
CA ASP A 114 12.45 24.87 -20.31
C ASP A 114 11.10 24.15 -20.54
N GLY A 115 10.86 23.68 -21.77
CA GLY A 115 9.62 22.97 -22.12
C GLY A 115 8.40 23.87 -22.33
N GLN A 116 8.61 25.19 -22.42
CA GLN A 116 7.58 26.16 -22.78
C GLN A 116 7.90 26.77 -24.15
N ALA A 117 6.88 26.97 -24.97
CA ALA A 117 6.97 27.70 -26.22
C ALA A 117 6.42 29.11 -26.02
N GLU A 118 7.27 30.10 -26.21
CA GLU A 118 6.92 31.51 -26.16
C GLU A 118 6.81 32.07 -27.58
N TYR A 119 5.71 32.81 -27.82
CA TYR A 119 5.49 33.56 -29.05
C TYR A 119 5.39 35.05 -28.73
N TYR A 120 5.92 35.89 -29.62
CA TYR A 120 5.77 37.34 -29.52
C TYR A 120 4.71 37.79 -30.53
N PHE A 121 3.55 38.20 -30.03
CA PHE A 121 2.48 38.75 -30.84
C PHE A 121 2.80 40.19 -31.21
N GLU A 122 2.58 40.54 -32.48
CA GLU A 122 2.70 41.89 -33.01
C GLU A 122 1.71 42.06 -34.18
N PRO A 123 1.36 43.30 -34.56
CA PRO A 123 0.50 43.54 -35.72
C PRO A 123 1.08 42.94 -37.00
N VAL A 124 0.24 42.25 -37.76
CA VAL A 124 0.62 41.61 -39.02
C VAL A 124 -0.07 42.26 -40.21
N VAL A 125 0.59 42.24 -41.35
CA VAL A 125 0.11 42.82 -42.62
C VAL A 125 0.23 41.79 -43.73
N GLU A 126 -0.73 41.81 -44.65
CA GLU A 126 -0.73 40.99 -45.86
C GLU A 126 -0.47 41.85 -47.10
N PRO A 127 0.23 41.32 -48.12
CA PRO A 127 0.38 41.99 -49.40
C PRO A 127 -0.97 42.14 -50.10
N ASP A 128 -1.32 43.36 -50.47
CA ASP A 128 -2.51 43.67 -51.27
C ASP A 128 -2.22 43.40 -52.76
N PRO A 129 -3.10 42.69 -53.50
CA PRO A 129 -2.99 42.52 -54.95
C PRO A 129 -2.77 43.82 -55.74
N ASP A 130 -3.23 44.96 -55.23
CA ASP A 130 -3.11 46.28 -55.87
C ASP A 130 -1.82 47.04 -55.50
N GLY A 131 -0.88 46.40 -54.78
CA GLY A 131 0.47 46.92 -54.53
C GLY A 131 0.68 47.67 -53.21
N GLY A 132 -0.06 47.31 -52.16
CA GLY A 132 0.06 47.87 -50.80
C GLY A 132 0.20 46.80 -49.71
N GLU A 133 0.24 47.22 -48.44
CA GLU A 133 0.16 46.34 -47.27
C GLU A 133 -1.17 46.58 -46.55
N ARG A 134 -1.93 45.52 -46.32
CA ARG A 134 -3.22 45.58 -45.62
C ARG A 134 -3.10 44.94 -44.24
N PRO A 135 -3.47 45.63 -43.14
CA PRO A 135 -3.52 45.01 -41.82
C PRO A 135 -4.42 43.77 -41.82
N THR A 136 -3.93 42.70 -41.23
CA THR A 136 -4.63 41.42 -41.08
C THR A 136 -4.55 40.94 -39.64
N VAL A 137 -5.25 39.86 -39.33
CA VAL A 137 -5.18 39.20 -38.02
C VAL A 137 -4.75 37.75 -38.21
N LEU A 138 -4.03 37.24 -37.21
CA LEU A 138 -3.75 35.81 -37.12
C LEU A 138 -5.05 35.05 -36.82
N ASP A 139 -5.07 33.77 -37.14
CA ASP A 139 -6.16 32.86 -36.82
C ASP A 139 -5.65 31.77 -35.87
N ALA A 140 -6.45 31.40 -34.86
CA ALA A 140 -5.99 30.47 -33.83
C ALA A 140 -5.79 29.05 -34.37
N ASP A 141 -6.60 28.62 -35.33
CA ASP A 141 -6.50 27.28 -35.93
C ASP A 141 -5.30 27.21 -36.89
N GLU A 142 -5.09 28.27 -37.68
CA GLU A 142 -3.88 28.43 -38.49
C GLU A 142 -2.62 28.48 -37.61
N PHE A 143 -2.68 29.13 -36.44
CA PHE A 143 -1.58 29.17 -35.48
C PHE A 143 -1.22 27.77 -34.99
N VAL A 144 -2.21 26.95 -34.60
CA VAL A 144 -1.97 25.57 -34.18
C VAL A 144 -1.38 24.72 -35.32
N ALA A 145 -1.85 24.91 -36.55
CA ALA A 145 -1.30 24.26 -37.73
C ALA A 145 0.17 24.67 -38.01
N ASP A 146 0.49 25.95 -37.88
CA ASP A 146 1.86 26.45 -38.03
C ASP A 146 2.79 25.93 -36.92
N MET A 147 2.32 25.93 -35.66
CA MET A 147 3.05 25.34 -34.54
C MET A 147 3.37 23.86 -34.79
N TRP A 148 2.42 23.11 -35.34
CA TRP A 148 2.61 21.70 -35.69
C TRP A 148 3.73 21.52 -36.72
N VAL A 149 3.73 22.32 -37.79
CA VAL A 149 4.77 22.29 -38.83
C VAL A 149 6.15 22.65 -38.23
N LYS A 150 6.19 23.55 -37.25
CA LYS A 150 7.40 23.92 -36.50
C LYS A 150 7.81 22.89 -35.43
N GLY A 151 7.08 21.78 -35.32
CA GLY A 151 7.40 20.68 -34.41
C GLY A 151 6.80 20.80 -33.02
N ILE A 152 5.92 21.77 -32.75
CA ILE A 152 5.11 21.83 -31.53
C ILE A 152 3.78 21.15 -31.82
N ARG A 153 3.69 19.88 -31.42
CA ARG A 153 2.55 18.99 -31.69
C ARG A 153 1.69 18.71 -30.46
N PHE A 154 2.15 19.13 -29.27
CA PHE A 154 1.45 18.92 -28.01
C PHE A 154 1.49 20.17 -27.12
N GLY A 155 0.45 20.32 -26.29
CA GLY A 155 0.42 21.27 -25.18
C GLY A 155 0.09 22.71 -25.56
N ALA A 156 -0.48 22.94 -26.75
CA ALA A 156 -0.92 24.26 -27.19
C ALA A 156 -2.04 24.79 -26.29
N ASP A 157 -1.86 26.01 -25.80
CA ASP A 157 -2.84 26.73 -25.00
C ASP A 157 -3.76 27.51 -25.94
N VAL A 158 -4.69 26.78 -26.60
CA VAL A 158 -5.53 27.34 -27.67
C VAL A 158 -6.38 28.52 -27.19
N ALA A 159 -6.82 28.49 -25.92
CA ALA A 159 -7.55 29.60 -25.32
C ALA A 159 -6.66 30.85 -25.18
N ALA A 160 -5.45 30.70 -24.64
CA ALA A 160 -4.51 31.82 -24.51
C ALA A 160 -4.05 32.36 -25.88
N ILE A 161 -3.88 31.50 -26.88
CA ILE A 161 -3.58 31.90 -28.26
C ILE A 161 -4.73 32.74 -28.83
N ALA A 162 -5.97 32.25 -28.74
CA ALA A 162 -7.14 32.95 -29.25
C ALA A 162 -7.35 34.30 -28.54
N GLU A 163 -7.12 34.37 -27.23
CA GLU A 163 -7.18 35.61 -26.45
C GLU A 163 -6.07 36.60 -26.88
N ALA A 164 -4.83 36.15 -27.00
CA ALA A 164 -3.72 37.00 -27.44
C ALA A 164 -3.96 37.58 -28.85
N ILE A 165 -4.49 36.78 -29.75
CA ILE A 165 -4.88 37.22 -31.10
C ILE A 165 -6.05 38.23 -31.02
N GLY A 166 -7.10 37.92 -30.24
CA GLY A 166 -8.30 38.74 -30.13
C GLY A 166 -8.06 40.11 -29.49
N THR A 167 -7.12 40.22 -28.55
CA THR A 167 -6.75 41.50 -27.93
C THR A 167 -5.95 42.41 -28.86
N GLY A 168 -5.23 41.84 -29.84
CA GLY A 168 -4.36 42.58 -30.77
C GLY A 168 -3.18 43.29 -30.11
N ALA A 169 -2.91 43.01 -28.83
CA ALA A 169 -1.85 43.64 -28.07
C ALA A 169 -0.49 43.01 -28.40
N ALA A 170 0.53 43.85 -28.61
CA ALA A 170 1.89 43.35 -28.80
C ALA A 170 2.47 42.85 -27.46
N GLY A 171 3.06 41.66 -27.46
CA GLY A 171 3.61 41.09 -26.23
C GLY A 171 4.02 39.63 -26.36
N ARG A 172 4.82 39.19 -25.39
CA ARG A 172 5.24 37.79 -25.31
C ARG A 172 4.21 36.98 -24.52
N CYS A 173 3.81 35.84 -25.06
CA CYS A 173 2.88 34.92 -24.43
C CYS A 173 3.38 33.47 -24.55
N VAL A 174 3.11 32.65 -23.54
CA VAL A 174 3.39 31.21 -23.58
C VAL A 174 2.23 30.54 -24.31
N VAL A 175 2.51 30.02 -25.50
CA VAL A 175 1.52 29.44 -26.41
C VAL A 175 1.44 27.91 -26.33
N ALA A 176 2.47 27.26 -25.78
CA ALA A 176 2.42 25.83 -25.51
C ALA A 176 3.29 25.44 -24.31
N ARG A 177 2.92 24.37 -23.60
CA ARG A 177 3.67 23.82 -22.47
C ARG A 177 3.78 22.31 -22.58
N ARG A 178 4.97 21.76 -22.34
CA ARG A 178 5.13 20.32 -22.14
C ARG A 178 4.33 19.86 -20.92
N LEU A 179 3.91 18.61 -20.93
CA LEU A 179 3.36 17.95 -19.76
C LEU A 179 4.47 17.16 -19.08
N SER A 180 4.81 17.50 -17.83
CA SER A 180 5.74 16.70 -17.05
C SER A 180 5.13 15.33 -16.71
N PRO A 181 5.90 14.24 -16.73
CA PRO A 181 5.43 12.94 -16.23
C PRO A 181 5.15 13.04 -14.73
N VAL A 182 4.23 12.19 -14.28
CA VAL A 182 3.93 11.99 -12.86
C VAL A 182 4.34 10.58 -12.50
N ASP A 183 5.34 10.45 -11.63
CA ASP A 183 5.83 9.15 -11.19
C ASP A 183 4.78 8.39 -10.38
N GLY A 184 4.88 7.07 -10.40
CA GLY A 184 4.04 6.19 -9.62
C GLY A 184 4.45 6.14 -8.15
N ASP A 185 3.45 6.00 -7.29
CA ASP A 185 3.64 5.75 -5.87
C ASP A 185 4.24 4.36 -5.65
N ALA A 186 5.23 4.28 -4.76
CA ALA A 186 5.79 3.00 -4.33
C ALA A 186 4.76 2.16 -3.56
N ALA A 187 4.87 0.84 -3.68
CA ALA A 187 4.12 -0.08 -2.85
C ALA A 187 4.54 0.13 -1.38
N ARG A 188 3.55 0.10 -0.48
CA ARG A 188 3.79 0.26 0.96
C ARG A 188 3.02 -0.79 1.75
N VAL A 189 3.38 -0.94 3.00
CA VAL A 189 2.70 -1.81 3.96
C VAL A 189 1.85 -0.95 4.89
N GLU A 190 0.64 -1.39 5.15
CA GLU A 190 -0.23 -0.81 6.17
C GLU A 190 -0.62 -1.88 7.20
N GLU A 191 -0.63 -1.50 8.46
CA GLU A 191 -1.09 -2.36 9.55
C GLU A 191 -2.62 -2.45 9.54
N VAL A 192 -3.15 -3.68 9.63
CA VAL A 192 -4.59 -3.95 9.56
C VAL A 192 -5.19 -4.16 10.94
N THR A 193 -4.36 -4.52 11.93
CA THR A 193 -4.79 -4.84 13.28
C THR A 193 -3.99 -4.05 14.31
N SER A 194 -4.68 -3.55 15.34
CA SER A 194 -4.05 -2.97 16.52
C SER A 194 -3.40 -4.02 17.42
N GLU A 195 -3.66 -5.32 17.19
CA GLU A 195 -3.05 -6.44 17.92
C GLU A 195 -1.54 -6.56 17.68
N LEU A 196 -0.99 -5.83 16.69
CA LEU A 196 0.46 -5.72 16.49
C LEU A 196 1.14 -4.92 17.60
N HIS A 197 0.40 -4.11 18.35
CA HIS A 197 0.97 -3.20 19.33
C HIS A 197 0.98 -3.80 20.74
N ARG A 198 2.17 -3.81 21.31
CA ARG A 198 2.36 -3.93 22.75
C ARG A 198 1.80 -2.69 23.45
N SER A 199 1.15 -2.91 24.59
CA SER A 199 0.81 -1.84 25.54
C SER A 199 1.39 -2.14 26.91
N ASP A 200 2.31 -1.28 27.33
CA ASP A 200 2.91 -1.25 28.68
C ASP A 200 2.14 -0.31 29.61
N ALA A 201 0.91 0.07 29.25
CA ALA A 201 0.02 0.80 30.16
C ALA A 201 -0.44 -0.12 31.31
N PRO A 202 -0.73 0.41 32.50
CA PRO A 202 -1.35 -0.36 33.58
C PRO A 202 -2.63 -1.07 33.13
N LEU A 203 -2.87 -2.28 33.63
CA LEU A 203 -4.04 -3.08 33.29
C LEU A 203 -5.31 -2.42 33.82
N GLU A 204 -6.26 -2.10 32.94
CA GLU A 204 -7.58 -1.62 33.33
C GLU A 204 -8.50 -2.80 33.67
N LEU A 205 -8.98 -2.84 34.91
CA LEU A 205 -9.89 -3.87 35.40
C LEU A 205 -11.33 -3.56 34.98
N ALA A 206 -12.20 -4.58 34.96
CA ALA A 206 -13.61 -4.44 34.59
C ALA A 206 -14.42 -3.43 35.43
N ASN A 207 -13.90 -3.05 36.60
CA ASN A 207 -14.49 -2.05 37.50
C ASN A 207 -13.96 -0.62 37.25
N GLY A 208 -13.17 -0.40 36.19
CA GLY A 208 -12.56 0.89 35.84
C GLY A 208 -11.37 1.30 36.71
N LYS A 209 -10.89 0.42 37.61
CA LYS A 209 -9.65 0.66 38.37
C LYS A 209 -8.45 0.15 37.58
N LEU A 210 -7.32 0.84 37.75
CA LEU A 210 -6.05 0.42 37.17
C LEU A 210 -5.29 -0.47 38.14
N ASP A 211 -4.83 -1.62 37.66
CA ASP A 211 -3.81 -2.43 38.31
C ASP A 211 -2.43 -1.95 37.86
N LEU A 212 -1.72 -1.29 38.76
CA LEU A 212 -0.38 -0.75 38.52
C LEU A 212 0.72 -1.83 38.52
N MET A 213 0.38 -3.08 38.84
CA MET A 213 1.32 -4.19 38.92
C MET A 213 1.36 -5.03 37.65
N SER A 214 0.38 -4.87 36.76
CA SER A 214 0.27 -5.63 35.51
C SER A 214 0.10 -4.70 34.31
N PHE A 215 0.57 -5.16 33.15
CA PHE A 215 0.43 -4.42 31.90
C PHE A 215 -0.81 -4.85 31.11
N GLN A 216 -1.38 -3.92 30.37
CA GLN A 216 -2.56 -4.11 29.54
C GLN A 216 -2.31 -5.15 28.42
N ASN A 217 -1.16 -5.07 27.73
CA ASN A 217 -0.84 -5.96 26.61
C ASN A 217 0.68 -6.10 26.40
N ARG A 218 1.39 -6.71 27.35
CA ARG A 218 2.86 -6.87 27.29
C ARG A 218 3.32 -7.79 26.16
N PHE A 219 2.55 -8.84 25.88
CA PHE A 219 2.81 -9.88 24.89
C PHE A 219 1.58 -10.05 24.00
N PRO A 220 1.51 -9.32 22.87
CA PRO A 220 0.35 -9.38 21.99
C PRO A 220 0.09 -10.78 21.46
N GLN A 221 -1.19 -11.16 21.42
CA GLN A 221 -1.65 -12.44 20.94
C GLN A 221 -2.53 -12.26 19.71
N VAL A 222 -2.45 -13.20 18.79
CA VAL A 222 -3.27 -13.24 17.58
C VAL A 222 -3.85 -14.62 17.37
N ARG A 223 -5.00 -14.67 16.71
CA ARG A 223 -5.63 -15.92 16.27
C ARG A 223 -5.23 -16.27 14.84
N MET A 224 -5.28 -17.55 14.51
CA MET A 224 -5.14 -18.05 13.15
C MET A 224 -6.14 -17.33 12.24
N GLY A 225 -5.65 -16.87 11.08
CA GLY A 225 -6.42 -16.13 10.09
C GLY A 225 -6.48 -14.62 10.35
N THR A 226 -5.98 -14.10 11.48
CA THR A 226 -5.87 -12.66 11.68
C THR A 226 -4.98 -12.03 10.61
N ARG A 227 -5.49 -10.96 9.96
CA ARG A 227 -4.72 -10.15 9.02
C ARG A 227 -3.88 -9.15 9.79
N LEU A 228 -2.57 -9.23 9.61
CA LEU A 228 -1.59 -8.41 10.30
C LEU A 228 -1.25 -7.18 9.48
N LEU A 229 -0.78 -7.41 8.25
CA LEU A 229 -0.34 -6.39 7.33
C LEU A 229 -1.09 -6.49 6.01
N ARG A 230 -1.28 -5.36 5.33
CA ARG A 230 -1.83 -5.27 3.98
C ARG A 230 -0.83 -4.58 3.07
N LYS A 231 -0.60 -5.14 1.89
CA LYS A 231 0.11 -4.44 0.82
C LYS A 231 -0.80 -3.42 0.17
N VAL A 232 -0.36 -2.16 0.13
CA VAL A 232 -0.90 -1.17 -0.81
C VAL A 232 -0.06 -1.27 -2.09
N PRO A 233 -0.68 -1.62 -3.23
CA PRO A 233 0.06 -1.82 -4.47
C PRO A 233 0.69 -0.52 -4.97
N ARG A 234 1.82 -0.66 -5.66
CA ARG A 234 2.45 0.43 -6.41
C ARG A 234 1.54 0.93 -7.53
N THR A 235 1.77 2.17 -7.98
CA THR A 235 1.12 2.71 -9.19
C THR A 235 2.14 2.91 -10.31
N ALA A 236 1.67 2.94 -11.55
CA ALA A 236 2.53 3.05 -12.74
C ALA A 236 2.92 4.51 -13.07
N GLY A 237 2.33 5.49 -12.39
CA GLY A 237 2.41 6.90 -12.78
C GLY A 237 1.59 7.21 -14.03
N SER A 238 1.70 8.45 -14.52
CA SER A 238 1.10 8.88 -15.79
C SER A 238 2.17 9.54 -16.67
N PRO A 239 2.26 9.17 -17.96
CA PRO A 239 3.27 9.72 -18.84
C PRO A 239 3.06 11.22 -19.06
N GLY A 240 4.17 11.93 -19.21
CA GLY A 240 4.20 13.29 -19.71
C GLY A 240 4.32 13.31 -21.23
N PHE A 241 4.38 14.51 -21.80
CA PHE A 241 4.61 14.72 -23.23
C PHE A 241 5.49 15.95 -23.43
N GLU A 242 6.53 15.81 -24.24
CA GLU A 242 7.27 16.95 -24.76
C GLU A 242 6.40 17.77 -25.73
N LEU A 243 6.80 19.01 -25.99
CA LEU A 243 6.12 19.87 -26.98
C LEU A 243 6.02 19.22 -28.36
N THR A 244 6.95 18.32 -28.70
CA THR A 244 6.97 17.54 -29.95
C THR A 244 5.93 16.42 -30.02
N GLY A 245 5.22 16.16 -28.93
CA GLY A 245 4.32 15.01 -28.78
C GLY A 245 5.02 13.70 -28.46
N ILE A 246 6.34 13.71 -28.24
CA ILE A 246 7.08 12.53 -27.77
C ILE A 246 6.70 12.26 -26.30
N PRO A 247 6.26 11.04 -25.94
CA PRO A 247 5.91 10.72 -24.57
C PRO A 247 7.15 10.73 -23.67
N LEU A 248 7.01 11.35 -22.50
CA LEU A 248 7.98 11.29 -21.42
C LEU A 248 7.57 10.15 -20.47
N PRO A 249 8.40 9.10 -20.31
CA PRO A 249 8.05 7.98 -19.44
C PRO A 249 7.97 8.44 -17.98
N ALA A 250 6.94 7.99 -17.26
CA ALA A 250 6.87 8.08 -15.81
C ALA A 250 7.66 6.93 -15.17
N GLU A 251 8.29 7.19 -14.03
CA GLU A 251 8.90 6.11 -13.26
C GLU A 251 7.81 5.30 -12.56
N VAL A 252 7.81 3.98 -12.76
CA VAL A 252 6.91 3.08 -12.04
C VAL A 252 7.34 2.99 -10.59
N GLY A 253 6.39 3.08 -9.66
CA GLY A 253 6.68 2.95 -8.24
C GLY A 253 7.41 1.64 -7.90
N LYS A 254 8.31 1.69 -6.93
CA LYS A 254 9.02 0.49 -6.45
C LYS A 254 8.02 -0.50 -5.89
N ASP A 255 8.18 -1.78 -6.24
CA ASP A 255 7.37 -2.85 -5.66
C ASP A 255 7.93 -3.30 -4.31
N LEU A 256 7.10 -3.98 -3.55
CA LEU A 256 7.43 -4.52 -2.23
C LEU A 256 6.86 -5.93 -2.09
N ASP A 257 7.70 -6.88 -1.71
CA ASP A 257 7.29 -8.26 -1.44
C ASP A 257 6.87 -8.40 0.03
N LEU A 258 5.61 -8.76 0.27
CA LEU A 258 5.09 -8.92 1.63
C LEU A 258 5.71 -10.13 2.34
N ALA A 259 6.23 -11.13 1.59
CA ALA A 259 6.92 -12.28 2.16
C ALA A 259 8.23 -11.90 2.86
N ALA A 260 8.80 -10.72 2.58
CA ALA A 260 9.95 -10.21 3.30
C ALA A 260 9.67 -9.99 4.80
N TYR A 261 8.41 -9.74 5.17
CA TYR A 261 7.95 -9.56 6.54
C TYR A 261 7.51 -10.88 7.20
N ALA A 262 7.40 -11.96 6.44
CA ALA A 262 6.97 -13.24 6.96
C ALA A 262 8.11 -13.96 7.71
N ALA A 263 7.76 -14.52 8.86
CA ALA A 263 8.55 -15.51 9.59
C ALA A 263 7.64 -16.64 10.11
N GLU A 264 8.18 -17.48 11.00
CA GLU A 264 7.50 -18.66 11.53
C GLU A 264 6.08 -18.32 12.03
N GLY A 265 5.08 -19.14 11.66
CA GLY A 265 3.69 -18.94 12.08
C GLY A 265 2.93 -17.85 11.32
N THR A 266 3.55 -17.14 10.37
CA THR A 266 2.88 -16.21 9.45
C THR A 266 2.98 -16.68 8.01
N GLY A 267 2.17 -16.10 7.12
CA GLY A 267 2.32 -16.31 5.69
C GLY A 267 1.51 -15.30 4.89
N VAL A 268 1.84 -15.18 3.60
CA VAL A 268 1.12 -14.28 2.69
C VAL A 268 -0.13 -14.99 2.18
N ASP A 269 -1.23 -14.25 2.09
CA ASP A 269 -2.47 -14.66 1.47
C ASP A 269 -2.88 -13.66 0.40
N VAL A 270 -3.19 -14.16 -0.79
CA VAL A 270 -3.56 -13.34 -1.95
C VAL A 270 -5.03 -13.60 -2.26
N VAL A 271 -5.86 -12.60 -2.01
CA VAL A 271 -7.32 -12.66 -2.21
C VAL A 271 -7.76 -11.53 -3.15
N PRO A 272 -8.99 -11.56 -3.70
CA PRO A 272 -9.47 -10.47 -4.56
C PRO A 272 -9.41 -9.07 -3.92
N ALA A 273 -9.46 -8.99 -2.58
CA ALA A 273 -9.34 -7.74 -1.84
C ALA A 273 -7.90 -7.21 -1.70
N GLY A 274 -6.88 -7.99 -2.09
CA GLY A 274 -5.47 -7.62 -2.01
C GLY A 274 -4.58 -8.71 -1.42
N GLU A 275 -3.33 -8.34 -1.16
CA GLU A 275 -2.31 -9.18 -0.55
C GLU A 275 -2.15 -8.84 0.93
N PHE A 276 -2.21 -9.86 1.79
CA PHE A 276 -2.18 -9.73 3.24
C PHE A 276 -1.15 -10.66 3.87
N LEU A 277 -0.50 -10.21 4.94
CA LEU A 277 0.26 -11.07 5.82
C LEU A 277 -0.70 -11.55 6.90
N ILE A 278 -0.88 -12.86 7.00
CA ILE A 278 -1.84 -13.47 7.92
C ILE A 278 -1.17 -14.39 8.93
N ALA A 279 -1.80 -14.52 10.09
CA ALA A 279 -1.47 -15.53 11.07
C ALA A 279 -1.84 -16.93 10.56
N ARG A 280 -0.90 -17.88 10.60
CA ARG A 280 -1.12 -19.28 10.21
C ARG A 280 -1.40 -20.19 11.41
N ARG A 281 -1.23 -19.68 12.63
CA ARG A 281 -1.55 -20.35 13.89
C ARG A 281 -1.96 -19.32 14.95
N ASP A 282 -2.61 -19.79 16.02
CA ASP A 282 -2.77 -19.02 17.24
C ASP A 282 -1.41 -18.87 17.94
N GLY A 283 -1.17 -17.74 18.60
CA GLY A 283 0.03 -17.57 19.41
C GLY A 283 0.40 -16.13 19.73
N PHE A 284 1.62 -15.96 20.22
CA PHE A 284 2.22 -14.70 20.60
C PHE A 284 2.97 -14.08 19.44
N LEU A 285 2.75 -12.78 19.23
CA LEU A 285 3.35 -12.03 18.15
C LEU A 285 4.74 -11.54 18.55
N ASN A 286 5.72 -11.81 17.68
CA ASN A 286 7.09 -11.37 17.84
C ASN A 286 7.54 -10.62 16.58
N VAL A 287 7.85 -9.33 16.73
CA VAL A 287 8.42 -8.51 15.66
C VAL A 287 9.91 -8.38 15.91
N ASP A 288 10.73 -8.89 14.99
CA ASP A 288 12.17 -8.67 15.05
C ASP A 288 12.48 -7.21 14.68
N PRO A 289 12.99 -6.37 15.61
CA PRO A 289 13.26 -4.96 15.33
C PRO A 289 14.38 -4.74 14.32
N LYS A 290 15.21 -5.76 14.02
CA LYS A 290 16.30 -5.65 13.03
C LYS A 290 15.83 -6.00 11.62
N SER A 291 15.02 -7.06 11.48
CA SER A 291 14.58 -7.55 10.18
C SER A 291 13.14 -7.14 9.83
N ASN A 292 12.40 -6.55 10.77
CA ASN A 292 10.97 -6.27 10.69
C ASN A 292 10.10 -7.50 10.37
N ARG A 293 10.64 -8.71 10.56
CA ARG A 293 9.90 -9.94 10.34
C ARG A 293 8.96 -10.18 11.51
N ILE A 294 7.77 -10.65 11.17
CA ILE A 294 6.71 -10.96 12.13
C ILE A 294 6.61 -12.48 12.23
N ALA A 295 6.86 -13.00 13.42
CA ALA A 295 6.67 -14.39 13.77
C ALA A 295 5.52 -14.51 14.77
N ILE A 296 4.88 -15.68 14.77
CA ILE A 296 3.90 -16.07 15.78
C ILE A 296 4.41 -17.34 16.42
N SER A 297 4.67 -17.36 17.72
CA SER A 297 5.12 -18.53 18.48
C SER A 297 4.05 -19.00 19.47
N ASP A 298 4.04 -20.29 19.79
CA ASP A 298 3.20 -20.88 20.85
C ASP A 298 3.73 -20.59 22.26
N LYS A 299 5.02 -20.25 22.35
CA LYS A 299 5.76 -19.93 23.57
C LYS A 299 6.25 -18.50 23.57
N ILE A 300 6.16 -17.81 24.71
CA ILE A 300 6.82 -16.52 24.93
C ILE A 300 8.25 -16.77 25.41
N VAL A 301 9.21 -16.08 24.80
CA VAL A 301 10.60 -16.05 25.28
C VAL A 301 10.97 -14.62 25.63
N SER A 302 11.19 -14.35 26.92
CA SER A 302 11.56 -13.06 27.47
C SER A 302 12.99 -13.08 28.00
N ARG A 303 13.67 -11.93 27.90
CA ARG A 303 15.00 -11.68 28.46
C ARG A 303 15.03 -10.45 29.37
N ASP A 304 13.88 -9.81 29.58
CA ASP A 304 13.78 -8.55 30.30
C ASP A 304 13.83 -8.75 31.82
N GLY A 305 13.61 -9.98 32.29
CA GLY A 305 13.34 -10.27 33.70
C GLY A 305 11.94 -9.81 34.10
N VAL A 306 11.43 -10.38 35.19
CA VAL A 306 10.12 -10.05 35.74
C VAL A 306 10.32 -9.19 36.98
N SER A 307 10.13 -7.89 36.81
CA SER A 307 10.27 -6.86 37.85
C SER A 307 9.11 -5.86 37.80
N ALA A 308 8.98 -5.02 38.82
CA ALA A 308 8.00 -3.93 38.83
C ALA A 308 8.21 -2.90 37.70
N ARG A 309 9.44 -2.77 37.18
CA ARG A 309 9.78 -1.80 36.13
C ARG A 309 9.68 -2.38 34.72
N THR A 310 9.89 -3.69 34.56
CA THR A 310 10.04 -4.33 33.24
C THR A 310 8.76 -4.97 32.78
N THR A 311 8.29 -5.99 33.48
CA THR A 311 7.27 -6.93 32.98
C THR A 311 6.05 -7.04 33.92
N GLY A 312 6.18 -6.62 35.18
CA GLY A 312 5.08 -6.67 36.14
C GLY A 312 4.66 -8.10 36.48
N ASN A 313 3.44 -8.25 36.99
CA ASN A 313 2.81 -9.56 37.15
C ASN A 313 2.25 -10.04 35.82
N LEU A 314 2.45 -11.32 35.55
CA LEU A 314 2.11 -11.97 34.30
C LEU A 314 1.00 -12.99 34.52
N ASN A 315 -0.03 -12.92 33.68
CA ASN A 315 -1.00 -14.00 33.51
C ASN A 315 -1.11 -14.32 32.02
N LEU A 316 -0.52 -15.45 31.64
CA LEU A 316 -0.29 -15.84 30.26
C LEU A 316 -1.11 -17.10 29.96
N SER A 317 -1.69 -17.18 28.77
CA SER A 317 -2.49 -18.36 28.36
C SER A 317 -1.66 -19.51 27.78
N GLY A 318 -0.33 -19.37 27.68
CA GLY A 318 0.55 -20.36 27.06
C GLY A 318 1.88 -20.51 27.81
N ASP A 319 2.85 -21.12 27.12
CA ASP A 319 4.17 -21.40 27.68
C ASP A 319 5.02 -20.12 27.80
N TYR A 320 5.78 -20.04 28.88
CA TYR A 320 6.64 -18.89 29.19
C TYR A 320 8.06 -19.34 29.49
N GLU A 321 9.04 -18.69 28.85
CA GLU A 321 10.44 -18.86 29.15
C GLU A 321 11.10 -17.51 29.42
N GLU A 322 11.75 -17.42 30.57
CA GLU A 322 12.40 -16.21 31.03
C GLU A 322 13.89 -16.45 31.26
N PHE A 323 14.71 -15.55 30.72
CA PHE A 323 16.16 -15.56 30.89
C PHE A 323 16.67 -14.58 31.96
N GLY A 324 15.87 -13.58 32.32
CA GLY A 324 16.14 -12.66 33.43
C GLY A 324 15.60 -13.15 34.76
N GLU A 325 15.98 -12.47 35.84
CA GLU A 325 15.52 -12.80 37.19
C GLU A 325 14.02 -12.54 37.37
N VAL A 326 13.40 -13.25 38.31
CA VAL A 326 12.04 -12.99 38.77
C VAL A 326 12.12 -12.38 40.16
N GLN A 327 11.87 -11.08 40.25
CA GLN A 327 12.05 -10.34 41.50
C GLN A 327 10.96 -10.66 42.54
N GLU A 328 11.24 -10.33 43.79
CA GLU A 328 10.29 -10.45 44.90
C GLU A 328 8.95 -9.78 44.60
N GLN A 329 7.88 -10.33 45.19
CA GLN A 329 6.50 -9.83 45.03
C GLN A 329 5.98 -9.84 43.57
N ARG A 330 6.71 -10.45 42.63
CA ARG A 330 6.20 -10.70 41.28
C ARG A 330 5.53 -12.05 41.19
N THR A 331 4.53 -12.12 40.34
CA THR A 331 3.82 -13.37 40.05
C THR A 331 3.83 -13.65 38.56
N ILE A 332 4.20 -14.87 38.20
CA ILE A 332 4.09 -15.41 36.84
C ILE A 332 3.09 -16.55 36.86
N GLU A 333 2.00 -16.40 36.11
CA GLU A 333 1.02 -17.46 35.87
C GLU A 333 1.01 -17.84 34.40
N GLY A 334 1.10 -19.13 34.09
CA GLY A 334 1.21 -19.67 32.73
C GLY A 334 0.89 -21.16 32.64
N ASP A 335 1.10 -21.76 31.47
CA ASP A 335 0.98 -23.21 31.31
C ASP A 335 2.29 -23.92 31.68
N SER A 336 3.25 -24.08 30.78
CA SER A 336 4.63 -24.46 31.16
C SER A 336 5.49 -23.22 31.38
N ILE A 337 6.26 -23.21 32.47
CA ILE A 337 7.11 -22.08 32.83
C ILE A 337 8.54 -22.56 33.03
N THR A 338 9.47 -22.01 32.24
CA THR A 338 10.91 -22.23 32.40
C THR A 338 11.59 -20.92 32.78
N VAL A 339 12.36 -20.90 33.85
CA VAL A 339 13.17 -19.72 34.23
C VAL A 339 14.64 -20.11 34.33
N HIS A 340 15.49 -19.40 33.59
CA HIS A 340 16.93 -19.67 33.50
C HIS A 340 17.77 -18.92 34.55
N ALA A 341 17.21 -17.87 35.14
CA ALA A 341 17.84 -17.07 36.20
C ALA A 341 17.28 -17.40 37.59
N ASP A 342 17.72 -16.65 38.61
CA ASP A 342 17.24 -16.80 39.98
C ASP A 342 15.78 -16.30 40.12
N VAL A 343 15.01 -17.00 40.94
CA VAL A 343 13.60 -16.72 41.22
C VAL A 343 13.43 -16.35 42.69
N TYR A 344 12.98 -15.13 42.93
CA TYR A 344 12.63 -14.60 44.24
C TYR A 344 11.11 -14.41 44.42
N GLY A 345 10.36 -14.39 43.31
CA GLY A 345 8.90 -14.22 43.29
C GLY A 345 8.10 -15.52 43.31
N HIS A 346 6.90 -15.48 42.74
CA HIS A 346 5.94 -16.58 42.71
C HIS A 346 5.70 -17.07 41.29
N VAL A 347 5.81 -18.38 41.08
CA VAL A 347 5.56 -19.06 39.80
C VAL A 347 4.39 -20.02 39.96
N LEU A 348 3.35 -19.82 39.16
CA LEU A 348 2.11 -20.60 39.18
C LEU A 348 1.86 -21.22 37.81
N SER A 349 1.68 -22.53 37.78
CA SER A 349 1.34 -23.28 36.57
C SER A 349 -0.01 -23.99 36.72
N ARG A 350 -0.82 -23.96 35.66
CA ARG A 350 -2.15 -24.59 35.62
C ARG A 350 -2.14 -26.06 35.22
N GLY A 351 -1.09 -26.54 34.55
CA GLY A 351 -0.99 -27.94 34.15
C GLY A 351 0.31 -28.33 33.44
N GLY A 352 1.00 -27.40 32.78
CA GLY A 352 2.34 -27.60 32.23
C GLY A 352 3.42 -27.88 33.28
N ALA A 353 4.69 -27.86 32.89
CA ALA A 353 5.81 -28.08 33.80
C ALA A 353 6.37 -26.76 34.34
N ILE A 354 6.74 -26.71 35.63
CA ILE A 354 7.60 -25.64 36.16
C ILE A 354 9.03 -26.14 36.21
N ARG A 355 9.93 -25.44 35.54
CA ARG A 355 11.36 -25.76 35.50
C ARG A 355 12.20 -24.53 35.83
N LEU A 356 12.87 -24.57 36.96
CA LEU A 356 13.79 -23.52 37.41
C LEU A 356 15.22 -24.05 37.25
N GLU A 357 15.99 -23.45 36.34
CA GLU A 357 17.36 -23.89 36.05
C GLU A 357 18.36 -23.45 37.14
N ARG A 358 18.00 -22.43 37.93
CA ARG A 358 18.80 -21.91 39.04
C ARG A 358 18.03 -21.93 40.36
N ASN A 359 18.25 -20.94 41.21
CA ASN A 359 17.80 -20.94 42.59
C ASN A 359 16.37 -20.43 42.71
N LEU A 360 15.66 -20.94 43.72
CA LEU A 360 14.38 -20.43 44.18
C LEU A 360 14.55 -19.96 45.63
N VAL A 361 14.56 -18.65 45.88
CA VAL A 361 14.93 -18.08 47.18
C VAL A 361 13.81 -17.19 47.70
N GLY A 362 13.21 -17.53 48.85
CA GLY A 362 12.11 -16.75 49.47
C GLY A 362 10.75 -16.83 48.74
N GLY A 363 10.77 -17.25 47.47
CA GLY A 363 9.61 -17.32 46.60
C GLY A 363 8.77 -18.60 46.72
N SER A 364 7.92 -18.82 45.71
CA SER A 364 7.14 -20.06 45.64
C SER A 364 6.98 -20.60 44.22
N ALA A 365 6.99 -21.92 44.07
CA ALA A 365 6.63 -22.60 42.84
C ALA A 365 5.42 -23.52 43.09
N ARG A 366 4.29 -23.21 42.46
CA ARG A 366 3.03 -23.96 42.64
C ARG A 366 2.51 -24.47 41.30
N ASN A 367 2.28 -25.77 41.22
CA ASN A 367 1.71 -26.41 40.06
C ASN A 367 0.45 -27.21 40.44
N MET A 368 -0.65 -26.95 39.74
CA MET A 368 -1.92 -27.61 40.00
C MET A 368 -1.98 -29.05 39.46
N ASN A 369 -1.52 -29.28 38.23
CA ASN A 369 -1.67 -30.55 37.52
C ASN A 369 -0.39 -31.04 36.82
N GLY A 370 0.77 -30.47 37.15
CA GLY A 370 2.07 -30.83 36.59
C GLY A 370 3.17 -30.86 37.64
N GLY A 371 4.40 -31.14 37.20
CA GLY A 371 5.58 -31.23 38.07
C GLY A 371 6.27 -29.89 38.32
N VAL A 372 7.10 -29.88 39.36
CA VAL A 372 8.03 -28.78 39.67
C VAL A 372 9.45 -29.34 39.77
N ARG A 373 10.37 -28.79 38.98
CA ARG A 373 11.79 -29.13 39.05
C ARG A 373 12.62 -27.88 39.33
N VAL A 374 13.47 -27.96 40.35
CA VAL A 374 14.47 -26.93 40.67
C VAL A 374 15.85 -27.56 40.59
N LEU A 375 16.67 -27.11 39.65
CA LEU A 375 18.02 -27.64 39.45
C LEU A 375 19.07 -26.97 40.34
N GLY A 376 18.87 -25.70 40.68
CA GLY A 376 19.69 -24.98 41.66
C GLY A 376 19.27 -25.30 43.09
N VAL A 377 19.47 -24.33 43.98
CA VAL A 377 19.10 -24.45 45.39
C VAL A 377 17.72 -23.82 45.63
N ALA A 378 16.83 -24.55 46.26
CA ALA A 378 15.62 -23.99 46.86
C ALA A 378 15.95 -23.56 48.31
N SER A 379 15.74 -22.29 48.66
CA SER A 379 16.03 -21.77 50.00
C SER A 379 14.88 -20.91 50.51
N SER A 380 14.40 -21.18 51.73
CA SER A 380 13.30 -20.42 52.36
C SER A 380 12.07 -20.29 51.46
N ALA A 381 11.77 -21.33 50.68
CA ALA A 381 10.77 -21.30 49.61
C ALA A 381 9.63 -22.29 49.84
N THR A 382 8.49 -22.02 49.22
CA THR A 382 7.34 -22.95 49.21
C THR A 382 7.19 -23.62 47.84
N ILE A 383 7.24 -24.95 47.82
CA ILE A 383 7.09 -25.74 46.59
C ILE A 383 5.87 -26.65 46.73
N GLN A 384 4.96 -26.57 45.76
CA GLN A 384 3.74 -27.37 45.76
C GLN A 384 3.46 -27.94 44.37
N ALA A 385 3.32 -29.26 44.26
CA ALA A 385 2.86 -29.95 43.04
C ALA A 385 1.74 -30.94 43.39
N ALA A 386 0.50 -30.47 43.44
CA ALA A 386 -0.61 -31.21 44.05
C ALA A 386 -0.88 -32.58 43.40
N ARG A 387 -0.65 -32.71 42.09
CA ARG A 387 -0.85 -33.96 41.32
C ARG A 387 0.36 -34.35 40.48
N GLY A 388 1.53 -33.80 40.82
CA GLY A 388 2.75 -33.97 40.03
C GLY A 388 3.97 -34.25 40.89
N ASP A 389 5.10 -34.36 40.20
CA ASP A 389 6.38 -34.70 40.82
C ASP A 389 7.11 -33.43 41.23
N VAL A 390 7.66 -33.42 42.45
CA VAL A 390 8.62 -32.41 42.89
C VAL A 390 10.01 -33.00 42.85
N VAL A 391 10.94 -32.39 42.10
CA VAL A 391 12.34 -32.83 42.00
C VAL A 391 13.27 -31.68 42.34
N LEU A 392 14.03 -31.82 43.43
CA LEU A 392 14.95 -30.80 43.93
C LEU A 392 16.35 -31.39 44.15
N GLY A 393 17.39 -30.71 43.67
CA GLY A 393 18.77 -31.09 44.00
C GLY A 393 19.12 -30.76 45.46
N ARG A 394 18.84 -29.52 45.88
CA ARG A 394 19.09 -29.08 47.26
C ARG A 394 17.97 -28.18 47.75
N ALA A 395 17.46 -28.46 48.95
CA ALA A 395 16.40 -27.69 49.60
C ALA A 395 16.83 -27.30 51.03
N GLU A 396 16.68 -26.03 51.38
CA GLU A 396 17.05 -25.48 52.69
C GLU A 396 15.91 -24.62 53.24
N ASN A 397 15.46 -24.87 54.48
CA ASN A 397 14.36 -24.13 55.11
C ASN A 397 13.09 -24.06 54.24
N CYS A 398 12.80 -25.11 53.47
CA CYS A 398 11.70 -25.13 52.51
C CYS A 398 10.48 -25.88 53.03
N VAL A 399 9.30 -25.46 52.56
CA VAL A 399 8.06 -26.23 52.70
C VAL A 399 7.74 -26.87 51.37
N VAL A 400 7.72 -28.20 51.32
CA VAL A 400 7.56 -28.97 50.09
C VAL A 400 6.35 -29.88 50.20
N SER A 401 5.45 -29.80 49.23
CA SER A 401 4.30 -30.70 49.14
C SER A 401 4.02 -31.19 47.73
N GLY A 402 3.63 -32.45 47.59
CA GLY A 402 3.28 -33.01 46.29
C GLY A 402 2.97 -34.51 46.31
N ALA A 403 2.57 -35.05 45.16
CA ALA A 403 2.22 -36.48 45.06
C ALA A 403 3.46 -37.37 45.14
N ARG A 404 4.52 -37.03 44.39
CA ARG A 404 5.81 -37.72 44.43
C ARG A 404 6.94 -36.71 44.62
N ILE A 405 7.77 -36.89 45.63
CA ILE A 405 8.81 -35.93 46.00
C ILE A 405 10.16 -36.63 45.97
N ARG A 406 11.10 -36.10 45.19
CA ARG A 406 12.51 -36.52 45.16
C ARG A 406 13.42 -35.36 45.52
N ILE A 407 14.20 -35.51 46.59
CA ILE A 407 15.14 -34.48 47.04
C ILE A 407 16.51 -35.11 47.34
N ASP A 408 17.58 -34.64 46.70
CA ASP A 408 18.91 -35.21 46.99
C ASP A 408 19.44 -34.74 48.35
N THR A 409 19.29 -33.46 48.69
CA THR A 409 19.69 -32.91 50.00
C THR A 409 18.61 -31.98 50.57
N ALA A 410 18.08 -32.32 51.74
CA ALA A 410 17.10 -31.53 52.48
C ALA A 410 17.66 -31.10 53.84
N ILE A 411 17.68 -29.79 54.11
CA ILE A 411 18.14 -29.21 55.38
C ILE A 411 17.04 -28.35 55.97
N ASN A 412 16.60 -28.64 57.19
CA ASN A 412 15.54 -27.93 57.91
C ASN A 412 14.24 -27.75 57.09
N CYS A 413 13.87 -28.76 56.31
CA CYS A 413 12.68 -28.70 55.46
C CYS A 413 11.47 -29.39 56.10
N GLU A 414 10.28 -28.91 55.76
CA GLU A 414 9.01 -29.59 56.04
C GLU A 414 8.51 -30.21 54.73
N ILE A 415 8.47 -31.55 54.66
CA ILE A 415 8.19 -32.30 53.44
C ILE A 415 6.94 -33.17 53.66
N MET A 416 5.91 -32.97 52.84
CA MET A 416 4.65 -33.71 52.92
C MET A 416 4.21 -34.22 51.54
N GLY A 417 4.15 -35.53 51.35
CA GLY A 417 3.68 -36.11 50.09
C GLY A 417 3.18 -37.54 50.22
N ASP A 418 2.64 -38.10 49.13
CA ASP A 418 2.28 -39.52 49.14
C ASP A 418 3.57 -40.35 49.08
N ASP A 419 4.35 -40.23 48.00
CA ASP A 419 5.64 -40.91 47.81
C ASP A 419 6.80 -39.92 48.02
N VAL A 420 7.71 -40.20 48.95
CA VAL A 420 8.80 -39.28 49.32
C VAL A 420 10.13 -40.02 49.38
N GLU A 421 11.05 -39.65 48.48
CA GLU A 421 12.42 -40.13 48.41
C GLU A 421 13.38 -38.97 48.74
N VAL A 422 14.12 -39.08 49.85
CA VAL A 422 15.15 -38.10 50.23
C VAL A 422 16.48 -38.81 50.47
N THR A 423 17.51 -38.43 49.72
CA THR A 423 18.84 -39.09 49.80
C THR A 423 19.60 -38.68 51.06
N HIS A 424 19.62 -37.37 51.38
CA HIS A 424 20.23 -36.83 52.58
C HIS A 424 19.28 -35.84 53.26
N ALA A 425 19.01 -36.04 54.55
CA ALA A 425 18.13 -35.19 55.34
C ALA A 425 18.80 -34.78 56.66
N GLU A 426 18.85 -33.47 56.92
CA GLU A 426 19.31 -32.89 58.19
C GLU A 426 18.21 -31.95 58.73
N GLY A 427 17.84 -32.10 60.00
CA GLY A 427 16.86 -31.22 60.65
C GLY A 427 15.47 -31.15 60.00
N SER A 428 15.15 -32.07 59.09
CA SER A 428 13.93 -32.01 58.26
C SER A 428 12.82 -32.90 58.81
N ALA A 429 11.58 -32.41 58.76
CA ALA A 429 10.39 -33.16 59.10
C ALA A 429 9.77 -33.75 57.82
N ILE A 430 9.63 -35.07 57.75
CA ILE A 430 9.14 -35.78 56.56
C ILE A 430 7.88 -36.58 56.92
N ALA A 431 6.79 -36.30 56.22
CA ALA A 431 5.53 -37.02 56.33
C ALA A 431 5.13 -37.58 54.95
N GLY A 432 5.09 -38.92 54.82
CA GLY A 432 4.57 -39.54 53.61
C GLY A 432 3.97 -40.93 53.79
N ARG A 433 3.24 -41.39 52.77
CA ARG A 433 2.60 -42.71 52.71
C ARG A 433 3.42 -43.63 51.81
N ARG A 434 4.22 -44.48 52.46
CA ARG A 434 5.04 -45.51 51.81
C ARG A 434 4.36 -46.24 50.66
#